data_AF-A0A841NF75-F1
#
_entry.id   AF-A0A841NF75-F1
#
_cell.length_a   1.000
_cell.length_b   1.000
_cell.length_c   1.000
_cell.angle_alpha   90.00
_cell.angle_beta   90.00
_cell.angle_gamma   90.00
#
_symmetry.space_group_name_H-M   'P 1'
#
loop_
_entity.id
_entity.type
_entity.pdbx_description
1 polymer ?
#
loop_
_entity_poly.entity_id
_entity_poly.type
_entity_poly.pdbx_seq_one_letter_code
_entity_poly.pdbx_strand_id
1 'polypeptide(L)'
;MKKYIGKNITVTGQTVNMKLGAILITDNGENIWMDGMDSWPEGYYVNDNNLKTVKVTGTIIEKNDLPVFIPNENDPVLQQGIPEPKGTDLEEASHRYLLKDYTYSIVK
;
A
#
# COMPACT_ATOMS: atom_id res chain seq x y z
N MET A 1 4.90 -11.31 -1.13
CA MET A 1 5.92 -10.44 -1.78
C MET A 1 7.39 -10.58 -1.33
N LYS A 2 7.73 -10.91 -0.06
CA LYS A 2 9.11 -10.95 0.49
C LYS A 2 10.25 -11.47 -0.41
N LYS A 3 10.06 -12.58 -1.15
CA LYS A 3 11.08 -13.18 -2.05
C LYS A 3 11.49 -12.30 -3.25
N TYR A 4 10.77 -11.20 -3.49
CA TYR A 4 11.00 -10.25 -4.57
C TYR A 4 11.64 -8.94 -4.12
N ILE A 5 11.89 -8.75 -2.82
CA ILE A 5 12.57 -7.54 -2.33
C ILE A 5 13.91 -7.35 -3.05
N GLY A 6 14.16 -6.13 -3.51
CA GLY A 6 15.32 -5.73 -4.29
C GLY A 6 15.27 -6.11 -5.77
N LYS A 7 14.24 -6.84 -6.22
CA LYS A 7 14.08 -7.24 -7.63
C LYS A 7 13.19 -6.27 -8.37
N ASN A 8 13.56 -5.99 -9.62
CA ASN A 8 12.67 -5.33 -10.56
C ASN A 8 11.65 -6.35 -11.08
N ILE A 9 10.37 -6.13 -10.79
CA ILE A 9 9.28 -7.01 -11.19
C ILE A 9 8.21 -6.23 -11.93
N THR A 10 7.36 -6.97 -12.64
CA THR A 10 6.16 -6.42 -13.28
C THR A 10 4.94 -7.05 -12.63
N VAL A 11 4.03 -6.21 -12.15
CA VAL A 11 2.77 -6.61 -11.52
C VAL A 11 1.60 -5.91 -12.20
N THR A 12 0.47 -6.58 -12.23
CA THR A 12 -0.81 -6.02 -12.69
C THR A 12 -1.73 -5.91 -11.49
N GLY A 13 -2.50 -4.83 -11.41
CA GLY A 13 -3.47 -4.66 -10.34
C GLY A 13 -4.37 -3.46 -10.53
N GLN A 14 -5.37 -3.37 -9.65
CA GLN A 14 -6.30 -2.25 -9.57
C GLN A 14 -5.68 -1.09 -8.80
N THR A 15 -5.87 0.11 -9.30
CA THR A 15 -5.36 1.34 -8.68
C THR A 15 -6.36 1.90 -7.68
N VAL A 16 -5.91 2.18 -6.46
CA VAL A 16 -6.74 2.77 -5.38
C VAL A 16 -5.94 3.86 -4.67
N ASN A 17 -6.63 4.92 -4.25
CA ASN A 17 -6.06 5.95 -3.40
C ASN A 17 -6.49 5.74 -1.95
N MET A 18 -5.51 5.65 -1.05
CA MET A 18 -5.72 5.54 0.39
C MET A 18 -5.20 6.81 1.07
N LYS A 19 -5.57 7.00 2.35
CA LYS A 19 -5.10 8.16 3.15
C LYS A 19 -3.57 8.33 3.15
N LEU A 20 -2.81 7.24 3.06
CA LEU A 20 -1.35 7.23 3.15
C LEU A 20 -0.64 7.17 1.78
N GLY A 21 -1.36 7.30 0.67
CA GLY A 21 -0.78 7.19 -0.67
C GLY A 21 -1.55 6.35 -1.67
N ALA A 22 -0.99 6.24 -2.87
CA ALA A 22 -1.47 5.38 -3.94
C ALA A 22 -1.08 3.91 -3.70
N ILE A 23 -2.06 3.01 -3.87
CA ILE A 23 -1.86 1.57 -3.79
C ILE A 23 -2.24 0.88 -5.10
N LEU A 24 -1.56 -0.22 -5.37
CA LEU A 24 -1.92 -1.21 -6.37
C LEU A 24 -2.40 -2.46 -5.62
N ILE A 25 -3.64 -2.86 -5.88
CA ILE A 25 -4.21 -4.12 -5.39
C ILE A 25 -4.04 -5.15 -6.50
N THR A 26 -3.14 -6.10 -6.30
CA THR A 26 -2.86 -7.15 -7.29
C THR A 26 -4.02 -8.15 -7.38
N ASP A 27 -4.05 -8.98 -8.43
CA ASP A 27 -5.12 -9.96 -8.65
C ASP A 27 -5.25 -11.01 -7.52
N ASN A 28 -4.18 -11.24 -6.76
CA ASN A 28 -4.17 -12.11 -5.57
C ASN A 28 -4.51 -11.35 -4.26
N GLY A 29 -4.90 -10.08 -4.34
CA GLY A 29 -5.28 -9.25 -3.19
C GLY A 29 -4.13 -8.69 -2.36
N GLU A 30 -2.89 -8.76 -2.83
CA GLU A 30 -1.77 -8.10 -2.15
C GLU A 30 -1.81 -6.59 -2.40
N ASN A 31 -1.63 -5.80 -1.32
CA ASN A 31 -1.52 -4.36 -1.39
C ASN A 31 -0.06 -3.96 -1.57
N ILE A 32 0.24 -3.22 -2.64
CA ILE A 32 1.58 -2.70 -2.91
C ILE A 32 1.49 -1.18 -3.05
N TRP A 33 2.21 -0.44 -2.23
CA TRP A 33 2.21 1.02 -2.28
C TRP A 33 3.14 1.54 -3.37
N MET A 34 2.81 2.69 -3.94
CA MET A 34 3.68 3.36 -4.90
C MET A 34 4.61 4.32 -4.16
N ASP A 35 5.91 4.03 -4.11
CA ASP A 35 6.88 4.82 -3.35
C ASP A 35 6.96 6.25 -3.88
N GLY A 36 6.62 7.22 -3.03
CA GLY A 36 6.63 8.65 -3.38
C GLY A 36 5.41 9.14 -4.19
N MET A 37 4.35 8.34 -4.32
CA MET A 37 3.11 8.77 -4.99
C MET A 37 1.95 8.89 -3.98
N ASP A 38 1.54 10.12 -3.73
CA ASP A 38 0.45 10.44 -2.82
C ASP A 38 -0.92 9.98 -3.34
N SER A 39 -1.10 10.02 -4.66
CA SER A 39 -2.33 9.57 -5.31
C SER A 39 -2.07 9.19 -6.76
N TRP A 40 -2.75 8.17 -7.25
CA TRP A 40 -2.87 7.91 -8.68
C TRP A 40 -3.43 9.15 -9.39
N PRO A 41 -2.97 9.46 -10.61
CA PRO A 41 -3.52 10.57 -11.39
C PRO A 41 -5.01 10.38 -11.69
N GLU A 42 -5.71 11.48 -11.97
CA GLU A 42 -7.10 11.43 -12.42
C GLU A 42 -7.27 10.46 -13.61
N GLY A 43 -8.34 9.67 -13.59
CA GLY A 43 -8.62 8.68 -14.62
C GLY A 43 -7.91 7.34 -14.44
N TYR A 44 -7.00 7.22 -13.47
CA TYR A 44 -6.43 5.94 -13.05
C TYR A 44 -7.27 5.31 -11.94
N TYR A 45 -7.64 6.08 -10.92
CA TYR A 45 -8.60 5.64 -9.92
C TYR A 45 -9.98 6.18 -10.30
N VAL A 46 -11.01 5.33 -10.29
CA VAL A 46 -12.39 5.77 -10.48
C VAL A 46 -13.18 5.20 -9.32
N ASN A 47 -13.74 6.12 -8.52
CA ASN A 47 -14.78 5.97 -7.51
C ASN A 47 -15.46 4.59 -7.53
N ASP A 48 -15.45 3.90 -6.37
CA ASP A 48 -15.92 2.57 -5.91
C ASP A 48 -16.35 1.48 -6.92
N ASN A 49 -16.82 1.82 -8.12
CA ASN A 49 -17.34 0.91 -9.13
C ASN A 49 -16.52 0.87 -10.45
N ASN A 50 -15.42 1.61 -10.61
CA ASN A 50 -14.69 1.69 -11.90
C ASN A 50 -13.15 1.67 -11.81
N LEU A 51 -12.57 0.88 -10.90
CA LEU A 51 -11.12 0.78 -10.74
C LEU A 51 -10.40 0.44 -12.07
N LYS A 52 -9.36 1.20 -12.44
CA LYS A 52 -8.52 0.83 -13.59
C LYS A 52 -7.48 -0.20 -13.19
N THR A 53 -7.36 -1.19 -14.05
CA THR A 53 -6.25 -2.14 -14.02
C THR A 53 -5.05 -1.54 -14.74
N VAL A 54 -3.91 -1.51 -14.06
CA VAL A 54 -2.64 -1.05 -14.62
C VAL A 54 -1.59 -2.13 -14.48
N LYS A 55 -0.62 -2.08 -15.37
CA LYS A 55 0.61 -2.84 -15.31
C LYS A 55 1.70 -1.90 -14.81
N VAL A 56 2.39 -2.27 -13.74
CA VAL A 56 3.47 -1.50 -13.11
C VAL A 56 4.74 -2.34 -13.12
N THR A 57 5.85 -1.76 -13.57
CA THR A 57 7.18 -2.37 -13.52
C THR A 57 8.07 -1.51 -12.65
N GLY A 58 8.68 -2.09 -11.62
CA GLY A 58 9.52 -1.38 -10.66
C GLY A 58 10.21 -2.31 -9.67
N THR A 59 11.01 -1.73 -8.78
CA THR A 59 11.77 -2.48 -7.77
C THR A 59 10.96 -2.62 -6.49
N ILE A 60 10.79 -3.86 -5.99
CA ILE A 60 10.10 -4.07 -4.71
C ILE A 60 11.01 -3.70 -3.55
N ILE A 61 10.48 -2.88 -2.63
CA ILE A 61 11.09 -2.54 -1.35
C ILE A 61 10.12 -2.83 -0.20
N GLU A 62 10.66 -2.83 1.00
CA GLU A 62 9.96 -3.06 2.27
C GLU A 62 10.19 -1.86 3.19
N LYS A 63 9.16 -1.45 3.92
CA LYS A 63 9.24 -0.45 5.00
C LYS A 63 8.38 -0.89 6.19
N ASN A 64 8.78 -0.47 7.37
CA ASN A 64 8.08 -0.67 8.65
C ASN A 64 7.71 0.70 9.21
N ASP A 65 6.78 1.36 8.55
CA ASP A 65 6.47 2.79 8.76
C ASP A 65 4.96 3.10 8.77
N LEU A 66 4.09 2.08 8.73
CA LEU A 66 2.67 2.32 8.97
C LEU A 66 2.45 2.75 10.43
N PRO A 67 1.62 3.78 10.67
CA PRO A 67 1.38 4.30 12.02
C PRO A 67 0.41 3.40 12.79
N VAL A 68 0.83 2.19 13.11
CA VAL A 68 0.05 1.21 13.88
C VAL A 68 0.19 1.45 15.38
N PHE A 69 -0.85 1.17 16.15
CA PHE A 69 -0.83 1.32 17.61
C PHE A 69 -1.80 0.34 18.29
N ILE A 70 -1.52 -0.05 19.53
CA ILE A 70 -2.48 -0.81 20.35
C ILE A 70 -3.34 0.20 21.15
N PRO A 71 -4.67 0.24 20.95
CA PRO A 71 -5.55 1.14 21.70
C PRO A 71 -5.42 0.92 23.21
N ASN A 72 -5.31 2.01 23.96
CA ASN A 72 -5.39 1.99 25.41
C ASN A 72 -6.68 2.70 25.85
N GLU A 73 -7.63 1.94 26.40
CA GLU A 73 -8.95 2.44 26.82
C GLU A 73 -8.87 3.50 27.94
N ASN A 74 -7.75 3.55 28.66
CA ASN A 74 -7.52 4.53 29.73
C ASN A 74 -6.71 5.76 29.29
N ASP A 75 -6.31 5.82 28.01
CA ASP A 75 -5.56 6.96 27.49
C ASP A 75 -6.52 8.14 27.25
N PRO A 76 -6.33 9.30 27.92
CA PRO A 76 -7.19 10.45 27.70
C PRO A 76 -7.01 11.07 26.30
N VAL A 77 -5.98 10.68 25.56
CA VAL A 77 -5.69 11.19 24.21
C VAL A 77 -6.20 10.22 23.14
N LEU A 78 -7.00 10.73 22.20
CA LEU A 78 -7.37 9.99 21.00
C LEU A 78 -6.14 9.72 20.13
N GLN A 79 -5.71 8.47 20.11
CA GLN A 79 -4.58 8.01 19.31
C GLN A 79 -4.93 8.05 17.82
N GLN A 80 -3.99 8.52 17.00
CA GLN A 80 -4.12 8.62 15.55
C GLN A 80 -3.30 7.52 14.88
N GLY A 81 -3.87 6.85 13.87
CA GLY A 81 -3.17 5.78 13.16
C GLY A 81 -4.09 4.60 12.82
N ILE A 82 -3.50 3.43 12.70
CA ILE A 82 -4.20 2.15 12.47
C ILE A 82 -4.23 1.38 13.79
N PRO A 83 -5.42 1.18 14.40
CA PRO A 83 -5.52 0.45 15.66
C PRO A 83 -5.31 -1.05 15.44
N GLU A 84 -4.49 -1.65 16.30
CA GLU A 84 -4.16 -3.08 16.30
C GLU A 84 -4.61 -3.76 17.59
N PRO A 85 -4.99 -5.05 17.55
CA PRO A 85 -5.33 -5.81 18.75
C PRO A 85 -4.22 -5.85 19.80
N LYS A 86 -4.60 -6.04 21.06
CA LYS A 86 -3.63 -6.23 22.15
C LYS A 86 -2.81 -7.50 21.90
N GLY A 87 -1.50 -7.38 22.01
CA GLY A 87 -0.56 -8.49 21.77
C GLY A 87 -0.10 -8.62 20.32
N THR A 88 -0.57 -7.75 19.41
CA THR A 88 -0.02 -7.64 18.06
C THR A 88 1.44 -7.20 18.12
N ASP A 89 2.29 -7.84 17.32
CA ASP A 89 3.63 -7.35 17.02
C ASP A 89 3.51 -6.11 16.13
N LEU A 90 3.74 -4.93 16.71
CA LEU A 90 3.62 -3.67 15.98
C LEU A 90 4.72 -3.47 14.94
N GLU A 91 5.89 -4.09 15.11
CA GLU A 91 6.94 -4.01 14.09
C GLU A 91 6.47 -4.75 12.83
N GLU A 92 5.93 -5.96 13.00
CA GLU A 92 5.34 -6.73 11.91
C GLU A 92 4.10 -6.03 11.33
N ALA A 93 3.20 -5.50 12.16
CA ALA A 93 1.99 -4.81 11.67
C ALA A 93 2.30 -3.50 10.94
N SER A 94 3.42 -2.83 11.28
CA SER A 94 3.84 -1.61 10.60
C SER A 94 4.36 -1.83 9.17
N HIS A 95 4.53 -3.09 8.78
CA HIS A 95 5.15 -3.48 7.53
C HIS A 95 4.27 -3.17 6.30
N ARG A 96 4.89 -2.66 5.23
CA ARG A 96 4.29 -2.60 3.90
C ARG A 96 5.31 -2.81 2.78
N TYR A 97 4.82 -3.37 1.67
CA TYR A 97 5.57 -3.47 0.42
C TYR A 97 5.31 -2.25 -0.46
N LEU A 98 6.37 -1.77 -1.12
CA LEU A 98 6.26 -0.68 -2.08
C LEU A 98 6.97 -1.02 -3.39
N LEU A 99 6.55 -0.38 -4.48
CA LEU A 99 7.31 -0.29 -5.72
C LEU A 99 8.04 1.05 -5.78
N LYS A 100 9.33 0.99 -6.03
CA LYS A 100 10.22 2.15 -6.25
C LYS A 100 10.74 2.15 -7.69
N ASP A 101 11.10 3.33 -8.20
CA ASP A 101 11.71 3.53 -9.52
C ASP A 101 10.88 2.87 -10.63
N TYR A 102 9.57 3.09 -10.58
CA TYR A 102 8.60 2.36 -11.37
C TYR A 102 8.05 3.15 -12.56
N THR A 103 7.56 2.41 -13.54
CA THR A 103 6.76 2.93 -14.66
C THR A 103 5.45 2.16 -14.72
N TYR A 104 4.38 2.78 -15.22
CA TYR A 104 3.07 2.15 -15.29
C TYR A 104 2.31 2.50 -16.57
N SER A 105 1.41 1.60 -16.97
CA SER A 105 0.52 1.77 -18.11
C SER A 105 -0.84 1.14 -17.83
N ILE A 106 -1.91 1.76 -18.32
CA ILE A 106 -3.27 1.19 -18.27
C ILE A 106 -3.31 -0.07 -19.15
N VAL A 107 -3.88 -1.15 -18.62
CA VAL A 107 -4.21 -2.34 -19.41
C VAL A 107 -5.52 -2.06 -20.14
N LYS A 108 -5.47 -2.12 -21.47
CA LYS A 108 -6.64 -1.94 -22.36
C LYS A 108 -7.49 -3.19 -22.41
#